data_AF-A0A8S9XQS9-F1
#
_entry.id   AF-A0A8S9XQS9-F1
#
_cell.length_a   1.000
_cell.length_b   1.000
_cell.length_c   1.000
_cell.angle_alpha   90.00
_cell.angle_beta   90.00
_cell.angle_gamma   90.00
#
_symmetry.space_group_name_H-M   'P 1'
#
loop_
_entity.id
_entity.type
_entity.pdbx_description
1 polymer ?
#
loop_
_entity_poly.entity_id
_entity_poly.type
_entity_poly.pdbx_seq_one_letter_code
_entity_poly.pdbx_strand_id
1 'polypeptide(L)'
;MWTPLDADHSWFDYCIVCSMQLFFFGSSCLFIALGVFYSMISQMSILDEMKLLIRSVDELDSRTSRLLTDICPEQSIDKCSEKYDKCYFQCLKDNIIHHSFIQRTFSEYQNLVSVTLAIPFFFSSITIALFFADITSGSLTVVELSIEVFHMCMYIIMMAVMCYIGQRFTFKNEELRDSLYNTEWYNRSKEVKRAISVCMHVTYIPMELLIGNIMILNHENFSIIVNSAYSTFNMFYALQN
;
A
#
# COMPACT_ATOMS: atom_id res chain seq x y z
N MET A 1 2.92 37.61 8.60
CA MET A 1 1.93 37.19 7.58
C MET A 1 1.16 38.44 7.22
N TRP A 2 1.25 38.93 5.98
CA TRP A 2 0.53 40.14 5.57
C TRP A 2 -0.97 39.82 5.49
N THR A 3 -1.81 40.53 6.24
CA THR A 3 -3.27 40.41 6.17
C THR A 3 -3.82 41.64 5.42
N PRO A 4 -4.80 41.46 4.52
CA PRO A 4 -5.39 42.56 3.77
C PRO A 4 -6.25 43.51 4.63
N LEU A 5 -6.52 43.12 5.88
CA LEU A 5 -7.14 43.95 6.90
C LEU A 5 -6.02 44.37 7.86
N ASP A 6 -5.90 45.68 8.13
CA ASP A 6 -5.06 46.24 9.19
C ASP A 6 -5.66 45.84 10.56
N ALA A 7 -5.46 44.58 10.93
CA ALA A 7 -6.02 43.93 12.11
C ALA A 7 -5.50 44.53 13.43
N ASP A 8 -4.54 45.46 13.33
CA ASP A 8 -3.83 46.09 14.42
C ASP A 8 -4.70 47.18 15.10
N HIS A 9 -5.72 47.70 14.42
CA HIS A 9 -6.49 48.87 14.85
C HIS A 9 -7.82 48.56 15.51
N SER A 10 -8.42 47.38 15.29
CA SER A 10 -9.73 47.01 15.82
C SER A 10 -9.77 45.54 16.26
N TRP A 11 -10.19 45.30 17.51
CA TRP A 11 -10.37 43.95 18.04
C TRP A 11 -11.34 43.10 17.20
N PHE A 12 -12.29 43.75 16.52
CA PHE A 12 -13.25 43.10 15.63
C PHE A 12 -12.58 42.54 14.37
N ASP A 13 -11.68 43.31 13.75
CA ASP A 13 -10.94 42.88 12.55
C ASP A 13 -9.96 41.75 12.88
N TYR A 14 -9.34 41.80 14.06
CA TYR A 14 -8.54 40.70 14.59
C TYR A 14 -9.37 39.42 14.76
N CYS A 15 -10.56 39.50 15.39
CA CYS A 15 -11.45 38.34 15.53
C CYS A 15 -11.88 37.76 14.18
N ILE A 16 -12.16 38.61 13.19
CA ILE A 16 -12.48 38.16 11.82
C ILE A 16 -11.31 37.38 11.23
N VAL A 17 -10.09 37.94 11.26
CA VAL A 17 -8.89 37.28 10.72
C VAL A 17 -8.64 35.94 11.41
N CYS A 18 -8.73 35.88 12.74
CA CYS A 18 -8.59 34.61 13.48
C CYS A 18 -9.68 33.60 13.09
N SER A 19 -10.92 34.03 12.90
CA SER A 19 -12.00 33.14 12.47
C SER A 19 -11.78 32.58 11.07
N MET A 20 -11.29 33.41 10.14
CA MET A 20 -10.96 33.01 8.77
C MET A 20 -9.78 32.02 8.76
N GLN A 21 -8.75 32.27 9.57
CA GLN A 21 -7.60 31.37 9.71
C GLN A 21 -8.02 30.02 10.29
N LEU A 22 -8.79 29.99 11.39
CA LEU A 22 -9.28 28.76 12.00
C LEU A 22 -10.14 27.95 11.02
N PHE A 23 -11.01 28.64 10.25
CA PHE A 23 -11.81 27.99 9.21
C PHE A 23 -10.94 27.40 8.09
N PHE A 24 -9.93 28.14 7.62
CA PHE A 24 -9.03 27.67 6.57
C PHE A 24 -8.20 26.46 7.01
N PHE A 25 -7.58 26.52 8.19
CA PHE A 25 -6.80 25.39 8.73
C PHE A 25 -7.70 24.19 9.03
N GLY A 26 -8.87 24.42 9.64
CA GLY A 26 -9.83 23.36 9.93
C GLY A 26 -10.33 22.64 8.68
N SER A 27 -10.73 23.40 7.65
CA SER A 27 -11.17 22.83 6.37
C SER A 27 -10.04 22.09 5.65
N SER A 28 -8.83 22.65 5.61
CA SER A 28 -7.66 22.00 5.00
C SER A 28 -7.30 20.68 5.68
N CYS A 29 -7.28 20.65 7.02
CA CYS A 29 -7.05 19.42 7.78
C CYS A 29 -8.11 18.36 7.49
N LEU A 30 -9.38 18.78 7.38
CA LEU A 30 -10.47 17.88 7.04
C LEU A 30 -10.32 17.31 5.63
N PHE A 31 -9.94 18.11 4.64
CA PHE A 31 -9.68 17.62 3.28
C PHE A 31 -8.52 16.62 3.23
N ILE A 32 -7.42 16.89 3.95
CA ILE A 32 -6.28 15.96 4.03
C ILE A 32 -6.71 14.65 4.71
N ALA A 33 -7.42 14.73 5.84
CA ALA A 33 -7.90 13.56 6.57
C ALA A 33 -8.82 12.69 5.71
N LEU A 34 -9.77 13.30 4.99
CA LEU A 34 -10.65 12.58 4.07
C LEU A 34 -9.87 11.96 2.91
N GLY A 35 -8.88 12.67 2.37
CA GLY A 35 -8.01 12.15 1.31
C GLY A 35 -7.21 10.92 1.74
N VAL A 36 -6.61 10.96 2.94
CA VAL A 36 -5.90 9.81 3.54
C VAL A 36 -6.85 8.66 3.83
N PHE A 37 -8.04 8.96 4.35
CA PHE A 37 -9.04 7.92 4.61
C PHE A 37 -9.49 7.23 3.31
N TYR A 38 -9.75 8.00 2.26
CA TYR A 38 -10.10 7.47 0.95
C TYR A 38 -8.97 6.62 0.35
N SER A 39 -7.72 7.09 0.43
CA SER A 39 -6.57 6.34 -0.09
C SER A 39 -6.35 5.03 0.69
N MET A 40 -6.56 5.04 2.01
CA MET A 40 -6.53 3.84 2.85
C MET A 40 -7.63 2.84 2.46
N ILE A 41 -8.87 3.30 2.25
CA ILE A 41 -9.96 2.43 1.79
C ILE A 41 -9.62 1.82 0.42
N SER A 42 -9.09 2.62 -0.50
CA SER A 42 -8.70 2.15 -1.82
C SER A 42 -7.63 1.06 -1.76
N GLN A 43 -6.60 1.22 -0.92
CA GLN A 43 -5.57 0.18 -0.71
C GLN A 43 -6.17 -1.12 -0.16
N MET A 44 -7.05 -1.00 0.84
CA MET A 44 -7.70 -2.16 1.46
C MET A 44 -8.60 -2.89 0.46
N SER A 45 -9.35 -2.15 -0.37
CA SER A 45 -10.18 -2.72 -1.43
C SER A 45 -9.36 -3.56 -2.42
N ILE A 46 -8.23 -3.04 -2.92
CA ILE A 46 -7.37 -3.79 -3.85
C ILE A 46 -6.78 -5.04 -3.16
N LEU A 47 -6.34 -4.93 -1.91
CA LEU A 47 -5.84 -6.08 -1.14
C LEU A 47 -6.93 -7.13 -0.90
N ASP A 48 -8.18 -6.73 -0.73
CA ASP A 48 -9.29 -7.64 -0.55
C ASP A 48 -9.69 -8.33 -1.86
N GLU A 49 -9.67 -7.62 -2.99
CA GLU A 49 -9.81 -8.22 -4.33
C GLU A 49 -8.72 -9.27 -4.61
N MET A 50 -7.47 -8.98 -4.22
CA MET A 50 -6.39 -9.98 -4.28
C MET A 50 -6.67 -11.21 -3.42
N LYS A 51 -7.17 -11.04 -2.20
CA LYS A 51 -7.56 -12.19 -1.35
C LYS A 51 -8.70 -12.99 -1.95
N LEU A 52 -9.69 -12.34 -2.55
CA LEU A 52 -10.80 -13.01 -3.23
C LEU A 52 -10.28 -13.84 -4.40
N LEU A 53 -9.37 -13.27 -5.20
CA LEU A 53 -8.71 -13.99 -6.28
C LEU A 53 -7.93 -15.20 -5.77
N ILE A 54 -7.12 -15.06 -4.71
CA ILE A 54 -6.37 -16.17 -4.11
C ILE A 54 -7.33 -17.29 -3.67
N ARG A 55 -8.38 -16.96 -2.92
CA ARG A 55 -9.39 -17.94 -2.50
C ARG A 55 -10.07 -18.61 -3.71
N SER A 56 -10.35 -17.84 -4.74
CA SER A 56 -10.95 -18.32 -5.99
C SER A 56 -10.04 -19.27 -6.77
N VAL A 57 -8.71 -19.14 -6.62
CA VAL A 57 -7.71 -20.07 -7.15
C VAL A 57 -7.64 -21.33 -6.28
N ASP A 58 -7.60 -21.19 -4.95
CA ASP A 58 -7.57 -22.33 -4.02
C ASP A 58 -8.80 -23.23 -4.17
N GLU A 59 -9.96 -22.63 -4.46
CA GLU A 59 -11.23 -23.35 -4.65
C GLU A 59 -11.50 -23.79 -6.10
N LEU A 60 -10.51 -23.72 -7.01
CA LEU A 60 -10.69 -24.04 -8.44
C LEU A 60 -11.34 -25.40 -8.68
N ASP A 61 -10.90 -26.44 -7.99
CA ASP A 61 -11.46 -27.79 -8.15
C ASP A 61 -12.91 -27.90 -7.68
N SER A 62 -13.26 -27.23 -6.57
CA SER A 62 -14.63 -27.16 -6.03
C SER A 62 -15.55 -26.42 -7.00
N ARG A 63 -15.12 -25.25 -7.48
CA ARG A 63 -15.86 -24.44 -8.46
C ARG A 63 -16.07 -25.19 -9.77
N THR A 64 -15.03 -25.89 -10.25
CA THR A 64 -15.11 -26.72 -11.45
C THR A 64 -16.11 -27.85 -11.26
N SER A 65 -16.07 -28.53 -10.11
CA SER A 65 -16.99 -29.63 -9.79
C SER A 65 -18.44 -29.16 -9.77
N ARG A 66 -18.72 -28.01 -9.15
CA ARG A 66 -20.06 -27.40 -9.14
C ARG A 66 -20.53 -27.05 -10.56
N LEU A 67 -19.68 -26.39 -11.35
CA LEU A 67 -20.01 -26.03 -12.73
C LEU A 67 -20.29 -27.28 -13.58
N LEU A 68 -19.55 -28.36 -13.37
CA LEU A 68 -19.79 -29.63 -14.07
C LEU A 68 -21.12 -30.26 -13.66
N THR A 69 -21.46 -30.27 -12.36
CA THR A 69 -22.75 -30.77 -11.86
C THR A 69 -23.93 -29.98 -12.42
N ASP A 70 -23.81 -28.66 -12.52
CA ASP A 70 -24.87 -27.81 -13.09
C ASP A 70 -25.10 -28.09 -14.58
N ILE A 71 -24.03 -28.43 -15.32
CA ILE A 71 -24.12 -28.77 -16.76
C ILE A 71 -24.58 -30.22 -16.98
N CYS A 72 -24.19 -31.15 -16.09
CA CYS A 72 -24.45 -32.60 -16.22
C CYS A 72 -24.74 -33.22 -14.83
N PRO A 73 -25.98 -33.18 -14.34
CA PRO A 73 -26.32 -33.62 -12.97
C PRO A 73 -26.20 -35.14 -12.74
N GLU A 74 -26.23 -35.95 -13.79
CA GLU A 74 -26.29 -37.43 -13.68
C GLU A 74 -24.93 -38.15 -13.86
N GLN A 75 -23.85 -37.44 -14.17
CA GLN A 75 -22.55 -38.06 -14.49
C GLN A 75 -21.59 -38.02 -13.28
N SER A 76 -20.95 -39.16 -12.97
CA SER A 76 -19.92 -39.21 -11.93
C SER A 76 -18.77 -38.24 -12.25
N ILE A 77 -18.33 -37.45 -11.26
CA ILE A 77 -17.23 -36.49 -11.43
C ILE A 77 -15.94 -37.25 -11.68
N ASP A 78 -15.49 -37.26 -12.93
CA ASP A 78 -14.19 -37.75 -13.33
C ASP A 78 -13.27 -36.55 -13.59
N LYS A 79 -12.29 -36.33 -12.69
CA LYS A 79 -11.30 -35.25 -12.80
C LYS A 79 -10.42 -35.38 -14.06
N CYS A 80 -10.30 -36.58 -14.64
CA CYS A 80 -9.50 -36.85 -15.84
C CYS A 80 -10.29 -36.67 -17.14
N SER A 81 -11.59 -36.36 -17.05
CA SER A 81 -12.45 -36.18 -18.22
C SER A 81 -12.13 -34.88 -18.97
N GLU A 82 -12.16 -34.93 -20.30
CA GLU A 82 -12.02 -33.73 -21.15
C GLU A 82 -13.08 -32.67 -20.81
N LYS A 83 -14.28 -33.09 -20.38
CA LYS A 83 -15.34 -32.16 -19.95
C LYS A 83 -14.95 -31.41 -18.68
N TYR A 84 -14.32 -32.08 -17.71
CA TYR A 84 -13.86 -31.46 -16.47
C TYR A 84 -12.81 -30.41 -16.77
N ASP A 85 -11.83 -30.73 -17.62
CA ASP A 85 -10.77 -29.80 -18.00
C ASP A 85 -11.28 -28.57 -18.75
N LYS A 86 -12.32 -28.71 -19.58
CA LYS A 86 -12.99 -27.55 -20.20
C LYS A 86 -13.64 -26.63 -19.16
N CYS A 87 -14.33 -27.21 -18.17
CA CYS A 87 -14.93 -26.47 -17.06
C CYS A 87 -13.86 -25.78 -16.20
N TYR A 88 -12.77 -26.49 -15.92
CA TYR A 88 -11.63 -25.99 -15.16
C TYR A 88 -10.99 -24.80 -15.88
N PHE A 89 -10.75 -24.93 -17.19
CA PHE A 89 -10.20 -23.87 -18.01
C PHE A 89 -11.08 -22.62 -18.00
N GLN A 90 -12.41 -22.79 -18.01
CA GLN A 90 -13.35 -21.67 -17.91
C GLN A 90 -13.21 -20.94 -16.56
N CYS A 91 -13.21 -21.66 -15.43
CA CYS A 91 -13.03 -21.06 -14.11
C CYS A 91 -11.65 -20.36 -13.97
N LEU A 92 -10.61 -20.97 -14.53
CA LEU A 92 -9.26 -20.39 -14.57
C LEU A 92 -9.24 -19.11 -15.41
N LYS A 93 -9.91 -19.09 -16.56
CA LYS A 93 -10.01 -17.92 -17.43
C LYS A 93 -10.65 -16.75 -16.70
N ASP A 94 -11.69 -17.00 -15.91
CA ASP A 94 -12.33 -15.96 -15.09
C ASP A 94 -11.33 -15.36 -14.07
N ASN A 95 -10.53 -16.22 -13.41
CA ASN A 95 -9.48 -15.77 -12.48
C ASN A 95 -8.39 -14.96 -13.19
N ILE A 96 -7.99 -15.36 -14.41
CA ILE A 96 -6.98 -14.62 -15.21
C ILE A 96 -7.51 -13.22 -15.59
N ILE A 97 -8.77 -13.12 -16.01
CA ILE A 97 -9.41 -11.84 -16.33
C ILE A 97 -9.48 -10.96 -15.08
N HIS A 98 -9.86 -11.52 -13.94
CA HIS A 98 -9.91 -10.81 -12.66
C HIS A 98 -8.52 -10.31 -12.23
N HIS A 99 -7.48 -11.15 -12.32
CA HIS A 99 -6.10 -10.75 -12.04
C HIS A 99 -5.63 -9.59 -12.92
N SER A 100 -5.90 -9.66 -14.23
CA SER A 100 -5.57 -8.59 -15.18
C SER A 100 -6.28 -7.27 -14.83
N PHE A 101 -7.55 -7.34 -14.43
CA PHE A 101 -8.29 -6.18 -13.95
C PHE A 101 -7.65 -5.58 -12.69
N ILE A 102 -7.31 -6.42 -11.70
CA ILE A 102 -6.64 -5.98 -10.47
C ILE A 102 -5.31 -5.30 -10.78
N GLN A 103 -4.46 -5.90 -11.63
CA GLN A 103 -3.17 -5.32 -12.01
C GLN A 103 -3.34 -3.95 -12.68
N ARG A 104 -4.35 -3.79 -13.57
CA ARG A 104 -4.65 -2.50 -14.18
C ARG A 104 -5.09 -1.47 -13.14
N THR A 105 -6.03 -1.83 -12.26
CA THR A 105 -6.50 -0.95 -11.18
C THR A 105 -5.36 -0.56 -10.24
N PHE A 106 -4.48 -1.49 -9.90
CA PHE A 106 -3.29 -1.21 -9.10
C PHE A 106 -2.34 -0.24 -9.81
N SER A 107 -2.09 -0.41 -11.11
CA SER A 107 -1.23 0.50 -11.88
C SER A 107 -1.81 1.91 -11.98
N GLU A 108 -3.13 2.04 -12.18
CA GLU A 108 -3.82 3.33 -12.20
C GLU A 108 -3.77 4.00 -10.82
N TYR A 109 -4.05 3.22 -9.77
CA TYR A 109 -3.93 3.67 -8.38
C TYR A 109 -2.51 4.17 -8.07
N GLN A 110 -1.49 3.37 -8.40
CA GLN A 110 -0.08 3.68 -8.21
C GLN A 110 0.30 5.02 -8.87
N ASN A 111 -0.13 5.25 -10.12
CA ASN A 111 0.14 6.50 -10.82
C ASN A 111 -0.49 7.72 -10.14
N LEU A 112 -1.68 7.56 -9.54
CA LEU A 112 -2.37 8.64 -8.82
C LEU A 112 -1.74 8.93 -7.46
N VAL A 113 -1.31 7.89 -6.73
CA VAL A 113 -0.85 8.05 -5.34
C VAL A 113 0.66 8.19 -5.19
N SER A 114 1.45 7.84 -6.21
CA SER A 114 2.93 7.83 -6.14
C SER A 114 3.51 9.14 -5.62
N VAL A 115 3.07 10.29 -6.15
CA VAL A 115 3.52 11.62 -5.72
C VAL A 115 2.90 12.00 -4.37
N THR A 116 1.62 11.69 -4.17
CA THR A 116 0.88 12.00 -2.93
C THR A 116 1.47 11.30 -1.72
N LEU A 117 1.96 10.06 -1.86
CA LEU A 117 2.63 9.30 -0.81
C LEU A 117 4.10 9.72 -0.63
N ALA A 118 4.75 10.22 -1.70
CA ALA A 118 6.13 10.69 -1.61
C ALA A 118 6.28 11.92 -0.69
N ILE A 119 5.38 12.90 -0.80
CA ILE A 119 5.43 14.14 0.00
C ILE A 119 5.47 13.85 1.52
N PRO A 120 4.51 13.14 2.12
CA PRO A 120 4.53 12.87 3.56
C PRO A 120 5.67 11.94 3.96
N PHE A 121 6.10 11.03 3.08
CA PHE A 121 7.23 10.13 3.35
C PHE A 121 8.55 10.90 3.46
N PHE A 122 8.89 11.73 2.47
CA PHE A 122 10.10 12.56 2.51
C PHE A 122 10.03 13.63 3.58
N PHE A 123 8.85 14.23 3.81
CA PHE A 123 8.65 15.16 4.91
C PHE A 123 8.96 14.51 6.26
N SER A 124 8.44 13.29 6.49
CA SER A 124 8.77 12.51 7.69
C SER A 124 10.27 12.27 7.83
N SER A 125 10.96 11.90 6.73
CA SER A 125 12.41 11.70 6.73
C SER A 125 13.18 12.97 7.08
N ILE A 126 12.76 14.13 6.58
CA ILE A 126 13.40 15.42 6.88
C ILE A 126 13.16 15.80 8.34
N THR A 127 11.94 15.67 8.85
CA THR A 127 11.63 15.94 10.26
C THR A 127 12.45 15.04 11.18
N ILE A 128 12.63 13.76 10.81
CA ILE A 128 13.50 12.83 11.53
C ILE A 128 14.94 13.32 11.59
N ALA A 129 15.47 13.83 10.48
CA ALA A 129 16.82 14.37 10.45
C ALA A 129 16.96 15.68 11.27
N LEU A 130 15.96 16.57 11.22
CA LEU A 130 15.97 17.83 11.97
C LEU A 130 15.94 17.61 13.48
N PHE A 131 15.12 16.67 13.96
CA PHE A 131 15.09 16.30 15.37
C PHE A 131 16.46 15.87 15.91
N PHE A 132 17.20 15.07 15.13
CA PHE A 132 18.55 14.66 15.53
C PHE A 132 19.49 15.86 15.63
N ALA A 133 19.37 16.85 14.74
CA ALA A 133 20.14 18.09 14.82
C ALA A 133 19.78 18.92 16.05
N ASP A 134 18.49 19.02 16.41
CA ASP A 134 18.02 19.78 17.56
C ASP A 134 18.41 19.14 18.90
N ILE A 135 18.47 17.81 18.98
CA ILE A 135 19.05 17.13 20.15
C ILE A 135 20.53 17.45 20.29
N THR A 136 21.25 17.44 19.17
CA THR A 136 22.72 17.64 19.11
C THR A 136 23.10 19.08 19.50
N SER A 137 22.27 20.07 19.16
CA SER A 137 22.51 21.47 19.56
C SER A 137 22.36 21.73 21.07
N GLY A 138 21.64 20.86 21.79
CA GLY A 138 21.46 20.94 23.24
C GLY A 138 20.66 22.17 23.72
N SER A 139 19.96 22.85 22.81
CA SER A 139 19.28 24.13 23.12
C SER A 139 17.83 23.98 23.62
N LEU A 140 17.31 22.76 23.68
CA LEU A 140 15.89 22.50 23.99
C LEU A 140 15.63 22.38 25.50
N THR A 141 14.51 22.96 25.94
CA THR A 141 13.96 22.71 27.28
C THR A 141 13.40 21.29 27.40
N VAL A 142 13.20 20.80 28.62
CA VAL A 142 12.62 19.45 28.86
C VAL A 142 11.21 19.32 28.24
N VAL A 143 10.42 20.40 28.25
CA VAL A 143 9.08 20.41 27.64
C VAL A 143 9.17 20.33 26.13
N GLU A 144 10.01 21.15 25.49
CA GLU A 144 10.21 21.13 24.03
C GLU A 144 10.72 19.78 23.56
N LEU A 145 11.72 19.21 24.26
CA LEU A 145 12.24 17.88 23.97
C LEU A 145 11.13 16.81 24.02
N SER A 146 10.23 16.88 25.00
CA SER A 146 9.13 15.92 25.12
C SER A 146 8.15 15.98 23.94
N ILE A 147 7.88 17.19 23.44
CA ILE A 147 7.00 17.41 22.28
C ILE A 147 7.68 16.92 21.00
N GLU A 148 8.95 17.23 20.83
CA GLU A 148 9.76 16.81 19.69
C GLU A 148 9.87 15.28 19.61
N VAL A 149 10.14 14.60 20.73
CA VAL A 149 10.17 13.13 20.81
C VAL A 149 8.82 12.53 20.40
N PHE A 150 7.71 13.13 20.86
CA PHE A 150 6.38 12.66 20.50
C PHE A 150 6.11 12.80 19.00
N HIS A 151 6.41 13.95 18.40
CA HIS A 151 6.27 14.16 16.95
C HIS A 151 7.11 13.16 16.16
N MET A 152 8.35 12.92 16.59
CA MET A 152 9.24 11.94 15.97
C MET A 152 8.68 10.53 15.96
N CYS A 153 8.20 10.06 17.10
CA CYS A 153 7.57 8.76 17.19
C CYS A 153 6.39 8.65 16.20
N MET A 154 5.57 9.69 16.10
CA MET A 154 4.44 9.72 15.17
C MET A 154 4.89 9.63 13.70
N TYR A 155 5.90 10.38 13.28
CA TYR A 155 6.42 10.34 11.90
C TYR A 155 7.08 8.99 11.56
N ILE A 156 7.82 8.40 12.49
CA ILE A 156 8.40 7.06 12.32
C ILE A 156 7.29 6.01 12.17
N ILE A 157 6.25 6.06 13.02
CA ILE A 157 5.10 5.15 12.93
C ILE A 157 4.40 5.32 11.59
N MET A 158 4.17 6.55 11.14
CA MET A 158 3.54 6.82 9.84
C MET A 158 4.35 6.22 8.68
N MET A 159 5.67 6.41 8.69
CA MET A 159 6.58 5.82 7.70
C MET A 159 6.55 4.29 7.72
N ALA A 160 6.57 3.69 8.92
CA ALA A 160 6.49 2.24 9.10
C ALA A 160 5.16 1.67 8.59
N VAL A 161 4.04 2.34 8.85
CA VAL A 161 2.70 1.94 8.36
C VAL A 161 2.63 2.00 6.83
N MET A 162 3.18 3.05 6.21
CA MET A 162 3.23 3.14 4.74
C MET A 162 4.03 1.98 4.13
N CYS A 163 5.21 1.68 4.65
CA CYS A 163 6.03 0.56 4.21
C CYS A 163 5.36 -0.80 4.50
N TYR A 164 4.65 -0.93 5.61
CA TYR A 164 3.89 -2.14 5.94
C TYR A 164 2.78 -2.41 4.93
N ILE A 165 2.01 -1.38 4.56
CA ILE A 165 0.95 -1.53 3.54
C ILE A 165 1.56 -1.87 2.17
N GLY A 166 2.63 -1.19 1.77
CA GLY A 166 3.34 -1.50 0.53
C GLY A 166 3.84 -2.95 0.48
N GLN A 167 4.43 -3.44 1.56
CA GLN A 167 4.86 -4.84 1.70
C GLN A 167 3.70 -5.83 1.53
N ARG A 168 2.50 -5.50 2.02
CA ARG A 168 1.33 -6.40 1.90
C ARG A 168 0.92 -6.65 0.45
N PHE A 169 1.12 -5.69 -0.45
CA PHE A 169 0.87 -5.91 -1.88
C PHE A 169 1.84 -6.94 -2.46
N THR A 170 3.13 -6.80 -2.15
CA THR A 170 4.16 -7.77 -2.55
C THR A 170 3.80 -9.17 -2.02
N PHE A 171 3.52 -9.31 -0.72
CA PHE A 171 3.17 -10.61 -0.15
C PHE A 171 1.92 -11.23 -0.74
N LYS A 172 0.87 -10.44 -1.02
CA LYS A 172 -0.35 -10.99 -1.64
C LYS A 172 -0.11 -11.44 -3.08
N ASN A 173 0.77 -10.78 -3.82
CA ASN A 173 1.16 -11.22 -5.15
C ASN A 173 1.95 -12.55 -5.09
N GLU A 174 2.84 -12.71 -4.11
CA GLU A 174 3.56 -13.96 -3.87
C GLU A 174 2.63 -15.10 -3.45
N GLU A 175 1.69 -14.83 -2.54
CA GLU A 175 0.69 -15.80 -2.09
C GLU A 175 -0.20 -16.30 -3.23
N LEU A 176 -0.56 -15.42 -4.17
CA LEU A 176 -1.28 -15.81 -5.39
C LEU A 176 -0.44 -16.76 -6.27
N ARG A 177 0.86 -16.49 -6.41
CA ARG A 177 1.77 -17.36 -7.14
C ARG A 177 1.85 -18.74 -6.50
N ASP A 178 1.96 -18.78 -5.18
CA ASP A 178 2.04 -20.03 -4.42
C ASP A 178 0.73 -20.82 -4.51
N SER A 179 -0.42 -20.14 -4.40
CA SER A 179 -1.76 -20.74 -4.61
C SER A 179 -1.89 -21.37 -6.00
N LEU A 180 -1.50 -20.66 -7.06
CA LEU A 180 -1.48 -21.20 -8.42
C LEU A 180 -0.57 -22.43 -8.56
N TYR A 181 0.61 -22.40 -7.95
CA TYR A 181 1.57 -23.50 -7.97
C TYR A 181 1.04 -24.75 -7.25
N ASN A 182 0.31 -24.56 -6.15
CA ASN A 182 -0.27 -25.63 -5.33
C ASN A 182 -1.49 -26.32 -5.96
N THR A 183 -2.01 -25.81 -7.08
CA THR A 183 -3.08 -26.49 -7.82
C THR A 183 -2.60 -27.83 -8.41
N GLU A 184 -3.51 -28.76 -8.69
CA GLU A 184 -3.19 -30.05 -9.36
C GLU A 184 -2.87 -29.89 -10.87
N TRP A 185 -2.23 -28.79 -11.28
CA TRP A 185 -2.00 -28.40 -12.68
C TRP A 185 -1.23 -29.48 -13.47
N TYR A 186 -0.33 -30.21 -12.82
CA TYR A 186 0.49 -31.26 -13.43
C TYR A 186 -0.33 -32.48 -13.91
N ASN A 187 -1.55 -32.67 -13.41
CA ASN A 187 -2.46 -33.75 -13.83
C ASN A 187 -3.49 -33.31 -14.88
N ARG A 188 -3.43 -32.06 -15.36
CA ARG A 188 -4.41 -31.50 -16.32
C ARG A 188 -3.97 -31.59 -17.79
N SER A 189 -4.89 -31.28 -18.70
CA SER A 189 -4.62 -31.14 -20.13
C SER A 189 -3.54 -30.11 -20.43
N LYS A 190 -2.93 -30.24 -21.62
CA LYS A 190 -1.86 -29.35 -22.08
C LYS A 190 -2.30 -27.87 -22.14
N GLU A 191 -3.57 -27.63 -22.44
CA GLU A 191 -4.14 -26.28 -22.51
C GLU A 191 -4.20 -25.62 -21.12
N VAL A 192 -4.78 -26.30 -20.13
CA VAL A 192 -4.85 -25.83 -18.74
C VAL A 192 -3.44 -25.62 -18.16
N LYS A 193 -2.54 -26.60 -18.36
CA LYS A 193 -1.13 -26.50 -17.93
C LYS A 193 -0.46 -25.23 -18.46
N ARG A 194 -0.65 -24.94 -19.75
CA ARG A 194 -0.08 -23.75 -20.38
C ARG A 194 -0.68 -22.47 -19.79
N ALA A 195 -1.98 -22.42 -19.58
CA ALA A 195 -2.65 -21.25 -19.02
C ALA A 195 -2.21 -20.95 -17.58
N ILE A 196 -2.13 -21.96 -16.71
CA ILE A 196 -1.63 -21.79 -15.34
C ILE A 196 -0.17 -21.36 -15.36
N SER A 197 0.67 -21.96 -16.21
CA SER A 197 2.09 -21.57 -16.35
C SER A 197 2.25 -20.10 -16.75
N VAL A 198 1.43 -19.62 -17.70
CA VAL A 198 1.43 -18.20 -18.08
C VAL A 198 0.95 -17.32 -16.92
N CYS A 199 -0.12 -17.73 -16.23
CA CYS A 199 -0.63 -16.98 -15.08
C CYS A 199 0.42 -16.88 -13.95
N MET A 200 1.08 -17.98 -13.61
CA MET A 200 2.21 -18.01 -12.67
C MET A 200 3.37 -17.14 -13.14
N HIS A 201 3.66 -17.08 -14.45
CA HIS A 201 4.70 -16.20 -14.95
C HIS A 201 4.34 -14.71 -14.79
N VAL A 202 3.08 -14.36 -15.04
CA VAL A 202 2.59 -12.98 -14.88
C VAL A 202 2.63 -12.50 -13.43
N THR A 203 2.45 -13.39 -12.44
CA THR A 203 2.59 -13.01 -11.02
C THR A 203 4.04 -12.73 -10.60
N TYR A 204 5.05 -13.04 -11.41
CA TYR A 204 6.41 -12.56 -11.16
C TYR A 204 6.58 -11.07 -11.44
N ILE A 205 5.65 -10.44 -12.16
CA ILE A 205 5.60 -8.99 -12.25
C ILE A 205 5.17 -8.47 -10.87
N PRO A 206 6.06 -7.79 -10.13
CA PRO A 206 5.78 -7.45 -8.75
C PRO A 206 4.70 -6.37 -8.66
N MET A 207 3.73 -6.56 -7.76
CA MET A 207 2.81 -5.50 -7.35
C MET A 207 3.41 -4.76 -6.16
N GLU A 208 4.22 -3.76 -6.46
CA GLU A 208 4.97 -2.96 -5.49
C GLU A 208 4.48 -1.51 -5.48
N LEU A 209 4.24 -1.00 -4.27
CA LEU A 209 3.84 0.39 -4.08
C LEU A 209 5.08 1.27 -4.16
N LEU A 210 5.16 2.16 -5.16
CA LEU A 210 6.29 3.06 -5.36
C LEU A 210 5.95 4.48 -4.89
N ILE A 211 6.94 5.20 -4.37
CA ILE A 211 6.85 6.64 -4.10
C ILE A 211 7.74 7.41 -5.07
N GLY A 212 7.16 8.47 -5.66
CA GLY A 212 7.81 9.30 -6.67
C GLY A 212 8.31 8.53 -7.89
N ASN A 213 7.84 7.29 -8.10
CA ASN A 213 8.36 6.32 -9.07
C ASN A 213 9.87 6.02 -8.94
N ILE A 214 10.46 6.23 -7.75
CA ILE A 214 11.90 6.08 -7.51
C ILE A 214 12.18 5.01 -6.44
N MET A 215 11.36 4.96 -5.37
CA MET A 215 11.60 4.07 -4.24
C MET A 215 10.39 3.20 -3.94
N ILE A 216 10.63 1.93 -3.63
CA ILE A 216 9.60 0.96 -3.25
C ILE A 216 9.27 1.13 -1.76
N LEU A 217 7.99 1.15 -1.40
CA LEU A 217 7.54 1.12 -0.02
C LEU A 217 7.55 -0.33 0.49
N ASN A 218 8.68 -0.74 1.08
CA ASN A 218 8.86 -2.04 1.70
C ASN A 218 9.64 -1.91 3.02
N HIS A 219 9.72 -3.00 3.79
CA HIS A 219 10.43 -3.01 5.07
C HIS A 219 11.95 -2.84 4.93
N GLU A 220 12.51 -3.26 3.81
CA GLU A 220 13.93 -3.13 3.50
C GLU A 220 14.32 -1.64 3.37
N ASN A 221 13.64 -0.89 2.52
CA ASN A 221 13.87 0.54 2.33
C ASN A 221 13.60 1.35 3.59
N PHE A 222 12.58 0.98 4.38
CA PHE A 222 12.37 1.56 5.71
C PHE A 222 13.61 1.39 6.61
N SER A 223 14.14 0.18 6.67
CA SER A 223 15.32 -0.14 7.50
C SER A 223 16.56 0.61 7.02
N ILE A 224 16.75 0.71 5.70
CA ILE A 224 17.86 1.49 5.11
C ILE A 224 17.77 2.96 5.53
N ILE A 225 16.59 3.58 5.47
CA ILE A 225 16.40 4.98 5.86
C ILE A 225 16.70 5.19 7.35
N VAL A 226 16.13 4.35 8.22
CA VAL A 226 16.32 4.46 9.67
C VAL A 226 17.80 4.25 10.05
N ASN A 227 18.46 3.25 9.46
CA ASN A 227 19.89 3.00 9.69
C ASN A 227 20.77 4.14 9.19
N SER A 228 20.40 4.76 8.06
CA SER A 228 21.12 5.92 7.51
C SER A 228 20.97 7.14 8.42
N ALA A 229 19.77 7.38 8.96
CA ALA A 229 19.53 8.45 9.92
C ALA A 229 20.33 8.24 11.22
N TYR A 230 20.34 7.01 11.76
CA TYR A 230 21.13 6.66 12.94
C TYR A 230 22.64 6.83 12.71
N SER A 231 23.15 6.38 11.57
CA SER A 231 24.57 6.53 11.21
C SER A 231 24.97 8.00 11.08
N THR A 232 24.10 8.81 10.48
CA THR A 232 24.28 10.26 10.34
C THR A 232 24.29 10.94 11.70
N PHE A 233 23.36 10.59 12.59
CA PHE A 233 23.33 11.09 13.97
C PHE A 233 24.63 10.76 14.73
N ASN A 234 25.08 9.50 14.68
CA ASN A 234 26.32 9.11 15.34
C ASN A 234 27.55 9.88 14.82
N MET A 235 27.60 10.14 13.51
CA MET A 235 28.66 10.95 12.91
C MET A 235 28.64 12.39 13.43
N PHE A 236 27.47 13.05 13.47
CA PHE A 236 27.35 14.41 14.01
C PHE A 236 27.70 14.48 15.49
N TYR A 237 27.23 13.51 16.27
CA TYR A 237 27.56 13.41 17.69
C TYR A 237 29.07 13.25 17.93
N ALA A 238 29.74 12.44 17.11
CA ALA A 238 31.18 12.25 17.19
C ALA A 238 32.00 13.48 16.77
N LEU A 239 31.46 14.36 15.91
CA LEU A 239 32.14 15.61 15.51
C LEU A 239 32.05 16.71 16.57
N GLN A 240 31.08 16.62 17.48
CA GLN A 240 30.84 17.63 18.52
C GLN A 240 31.57 17.31 19.84
N ASN A 241 32.02 16.07 20.02
CA ASN A 241 32.79 15.58 21.16
C ASN A 241 34.30 15.60 20.86
#